data_AF-V2YRA5-F1
#
_entry.id   AF-V2YRA5-F1
#
_cell.length_a   1.000
_cell.length_b   1.000
_cell.length_c   1.000
_cell.angle_alpha   90.00
_cell.angle_beta   90.00
_cell.angle_gamma   90.00
#
_symmetry.space_group_name_H-M   'P 1'
#
loop_
_entity.id
_entity.type
_entity.pdbx_description
1 polymer ?
#
loop_
_entity_poly.entity_id
_entity_poly.type
_entity_poly.pdbx_seq_one_letter_code
_entity_poly.pdbx_strand_id
1 'polypeptide(L)'
;MALRVLEADESLRADYLETLQCDRHGVEEKVLTLFLDLVPLPRPLRTAFKSKAMGITLWIVPSAKDTERLKKIMAVRPQDSLPVQTSSVSYPIFDPHITLASLSSHSNILLSKLKESIPKTQSALKVNFKSVDAGDHFFRSVYIAVTPTSELTALHQHVHEALGVEPRTPMFPHISLCYISDHDAEHGERQRFRDELRSTGRIREDEGGAVSLNCGTDKEDWVSGFISPEIWIADCEGPLESWRVLERIPLNSIID
;
A
#
# COMPACT_ATOMS: atom_id res chain seq x y z
N MET A 1 -43.44 -11.05 0.73
CA MET A 1 -43.88 -10.13 -0.33
C MET A 1 -44.87 -9.15 0.26
N ALA A 2 -44.39 -8.01 0.76
CA ALA A 2 -45.10 -6.73 0.91
C ALA A 2 -44.17 -5.76 1.66
N LEU A 3 -43.83 -4.66 0.99
CA LEU A 3 -42.91 -3.61 1.43
C LEU A 3 -43.44 -2.83 2.64
N ARG A 4 -42.53 -2.41 3.52
CA ARG A 4 -42.69 -1.19 4.33
C ARG A 4 -41.65 -0.18 3.84
N VAL A 5 -42.15 0.87 3.21
CA VAL A 5 -41.39 2.07 2.84
C VAL A 5 -41.43 3.02 4.04
N LEU A 6 -40.26 3.54 4.39
CA LEU A 6 -40.05 4.60 5.37
C LEU A 6 -40.53 5.93 4.79
N GLU A 7 -41.38 6.63 5.54
CA GLU A 7 -41.71 8.04 5.31
C GLU A 7 -40.49 8.90 5.69
N ALA A 8 -40.06 9.78 4.78
CA ALA A 8 -39.01 10.76 5.01
C ALA A 8 -39.58 12.17 4.87
N ASP A 9 -39.57 12.86 6.00
CA ASP A 9 -39.54 14.29 6.32
C ASP A 9 -39.46 15.31 5.15
N GLU A 10 -40.58 15.98 4.86
CA GLU A 10 -40.71 17.19 4.03
C GLU A 10 -40.54 18.46 4.86
N SER A 11 -39.35 18.69 5.42
CA SER A 11 -39.06 19.90 6.20
C SER A 11 -37.63 20.37 5.94
N LEU A 12 -37.41 21.08 4.83
CA LEU A 12 -36.31 22.06 4.64
C LEU A 12 -36.25 22.67 3.21
N ARG A 13 -37.42 22.91 2.58
CA ARG A 13 -37.45 23.50 1.22
C ARG A 13 -38.45 24.65 1.04
N ALA A 14 -38.72 25.39 2.12
CA ALA A 14 -39.59 26.56 2.08
C ALA A 14 -39.03 27.67 2.97
N ASP A 15 -37.92 28.26 2.52
CA ASP A 15 -37.42 29.55 3.03
C ASP A 15 -36.46 30.13 1.98
N TYR A 16 -36.98 30.51 0.80
CA TYR A 16 -36.34 31.53 -0.07
C TYR A 16 -37.19 32.00 -1.25
N LEU A 17 -38.52 32.10 -1.11
CA LEU A 17 -39.37 32.66 -2.16
C LEU A 17 -40.49 33.50 -1.58
N GLU A 18 -40.16 34.63 -0.96
CA GLU A 18 -41.13 35.70 -0.79
C GLU A 18 -40.46 37.07 -0.63
N THR A 19 -39.93 37.62 -1.71
CA THR A 19 -40.01 39.08 -1.92
C THR A 19 -39.83 39.39 -3.41
N LEU A 20 -40.61 40.36 -3.89
CA LEU A 20 -40.59 40.99 -5.22
C LEU A 20 -41.66 40.49 -6.21
N GLN A 21 -42.90 40.88 -5.92
CA GLN A 21 -43.81 41.39 -6.95
C GLN A 21 -43.95 42.90 -6.76
N CYS A 22 -43.33 43.70 -7.64
CA CYS A 22 -43.96 44.89 -8.20
C CYS A 22 -43.24 45.37 -9.46
N ASP A 23 -44.08 45.66 -10.44
CA ASP A 23 -43.93 46.58 -11.56
C ASP A 23 -43.18 46.19 -12.85
N ARG A 24 -44.05 45.90 -13.82
CA ARG A 24 -43.96 46.01 -15.29
C ARG A 24 -43.19 47.27 -15.71
N HIS A 25 -42.34 47.16 -16.73
CA HIS A 25 -42.51 47.74 -18.08
C HIS A 25 -41.28 47.35 -18.93
N GLY A 26 -41.53 47.04 -20.21
CA GLY A 26 -40.53 46.49 -21.12
C GLY A 26 -39.41 47.45 -21.50
N VAL A 27 -38.41 46.87 -22.16
CA VAL A 27 -37.78 47.30 -23.43
C VAL A 27 -36.64 46.32 -23.72
N GLU A 28 -36.66 45.77 -24.93
CA GLU A 28 -35.58 44.98 -25.51
C GLU A 28 -34.31 45.81 -25.73
N GLU A 29 -33.20 45.06 -25.82
CA GLU A 29 -31.96 45.39 -26.53
C GLU A 29 -30.96 46.39 -25.91
N LYS A 30 -29.71 45.88 -25.87
CA LYS A 30 -28.42 46.57 -25.83
C LYS A 30 -27.96 47.16 -24.50
N VAL A 31 -27.23 46.34 -23.75
CA VAL A 31 -25.90 46.77 -23.28
C VAL A 31 -24.89 45.67 -23.59
N LEU A 32 -24.13 45.93 -24.65
CA LEU A 32 -22.84 45.31 -24.92
C LEU A 32 -21.89 45.61 -23.76
N THR A 33 -21.11 44.60 -23.38
CA THR A 33 -19.75 44.74 -22.86
C THR A 33 -19.61 45.32 -21.44
N LEU A 34 -19.48 44.44 -20.45
CA LEU A 34 -18.43 44.48 -19.42
C LEU A 34 -18.61 43.29 -18.46
N PHE A 35 -17.49 42.77 -17.95
CA PHE A 35 -17.33 41.62 -17.04
C PHE A 35 -17.19 40.23 -17.68
N LEU A 36 -16.20 40.10 -18.58
CA LEU A 36 -15.32 38.94 -18.54
C LEU A 36 -14.15 39.30 -17.62
N ASP A 37 -14.16 38.81 -16.39
CA ASP A 37 -12.99 38.38 -15.61
C ASP A 37 -13.43 38.05 -14.19
N LEU A 38 -12.84 36.98 -13.64
CA LEU A 38 -13.00 36.44 -12.27
C LEU A 38 -13.97 35.27 -12.06
N VAL A 39 -13.88 34.22 -12.89
CA VAL A 39 -13.97 32.85 -12.35
C VAL A 39 -12.95 31.96 -13.08
N PRO A 40 -11.82 31.58 -12.47
CA PRO A 40 -10.97 30.56 -13.06
C PRO A 40 -11.69 29.22 -12.98
N LEU A 41 -12.03 28.65 -14.15
CA LEU A 41 -12.47 27.26 -14.26
C LEU A 41 -11.36 26.34 -13.71
N PRO A 42 -11.67 25.35 -12.86
CA PRO A 42 -10.67 24.45 -12.32
C PRO A 42 -10.09 23.61 -13.46
N ARG A 43 -8.78 23.72 -13.67
CA ARG A 43 -8.02 22.80 -14.52
C ARG A 43 -8.11 21.38 -13.92
N PRO A 44 -8.21 20.32 -14.73
CA PRO A 44 -8.11 18.97 -14.20
C PRO A 44 -6.72 18.79 -13.59
N LEU A 45 -6.68 18.59 -12.27
CA LEU A 45 -5.48 18.19 -11.55
C LEU A 45 -5.09 16.78 -11.99
N ARG A 46 -4.33 16.68 -13.08
CA ARG A 46 -3.38 15.58 -13.23
C ARG A 46 -2.19 15.87 -12.33
N THR A 47 -2.35 15.63 -11.03
CA THR A 47 -1.22 15.45 -10.13
C THR A 47 -0.56 14.14 -10.51
N ALA A 48 0.41 14.21 -11.43
CA ALA A 48 1.34 13.12 -11.63
C ALA A 48 2.03 12.85 -10.30
N PHE A 49 1.80 11.67 -9.73
CA PHE A 49 2.50 11.20 -8.55
C PHE A 49 3.99 11.16 -8.91
N LYS A 50 4.77 12.19 -8.51
CA LYS A 50 6.23 12.13 -8.56
C LYS A 50 6.66 11.25 -7.39
N SER A 51 6.45 9.93 -7.52
CA SER A 51 7.22 9.03 -6.68
C SER A 51 8.68 9.29 -6.99
N LYS A 52 9.50 9.47 -5.95
CA LYS A 52 10.94 9.36 -6.12
C LYS A 52 11.17 7.98 -6.72
N ALA A 53 11.64 7.90 -7.97
CA ALA A 53 11.92 6.64 -8.62
C ALA A 53 12.77 5.80 -7.67
N MET A 54 12.25 4.65 -7.24
CA MET A 54 13.07 3.68 -6.55
C MET A 54 14.03 3.11 -7.59
N GLY A 55 15.31 2.96 -7.25
CA GLY A 55 16.25 2.32 -8.16
C GLY A 55 16.17 0.80 -8.00
N ILE A 56 17.33 0.19 -7.83
CA ILE A 56 17.44 -1.24 -7.57
C ILE A 56 17.20 -1.53 -6.08
N THR A 57 16.44 -2.57 -5.79
CA THR A 57 16.14 -3.02 -4.42
C THR A 57 16.46 -4.49 -4.22
N LEU A 58 16.87 -4.84 -3.00
CA LEU A 58 17.02 -6.23 -2.56
C LEU A 58 15.80 -6.59 -1.69
N TRP A 59 15.20 -7.74 -1.98
CA TRP A 59 13.97 -8.21 -1.33
C TRP A 59 14.16 -9.58 -0.71
N ILE A 60 13.87 -9.71 0.58
CA ILE A 60 13.64 -11.02 1.22
C ILE A 60 12.22 -11.43 0.86
N VAL A 61 12.06 -12.57 0.18
CA VAL A 61 10.75 -13.01 -0.35
C VAL A 61 10.27 -14.29 0.34
N PRO A 62 8.96 -14.46 0.56
CA PRO A 62 8.41 -15.72 1.03
C PRO A 62 8.63 -16.87 0.04
N SER A 63 8.52 -18.11 0.53
CA SER A 63 8.38 -19.28 -0.34
C SER A 63 7.22 -19.09 -1.34
N ALA A 64 7.24 -19.81 -2.48
CA ALA A 64 6.14 -19.72 -3.45
C ALA A 64 4.76 -20.02 -2.82
N LYS A 65 4.71 -21.00 -1.92
CA LYS A 65 3.48 -21.35 -1.19
C LYS A 65 2.99 -20.20 -0.30
N ASP A 66 3.89 -19.57 0.45
CA ASP A 66 3.51 -18.48 1.36
C ASP A 66 3.24 -17.17 0.63
N THR A 67 3.87 -16.96 -0.53
CA THR A 67 3.54 -15.87 -1.47
C THR A 67 2.09 -15.95 -1.90
N GLU A 68 1.63 -17.11 -2.37
CA GLU A 68 0.24 -17.31 -2.78
C GLU A 68 -0.75 -17.13 -1.61
N ARG A 69 -0.36 -17.54 -0.40
CA ARG A 69 -1.17 -17.32 0.80
C ARG A 69 -1.30 -15.84 1.13
N LEU A 70 -0.18 -15.11 1.18
CA LEU A 70 -0.17 -13.69 1.49
C LEU A 70 -0.89 -12.85 0.44
N LYS A 71 -0.79 -13.20 -0.85
CA LYS A 71 -1.54 -12.53 -1.92
C LYS A 71 -3.05 -12.55 -1.71
N LYS A 72 -3.60 -13.58 -1.05
CA LYS A 72 -5.03 -13.62 -0.70
C LYS A 72 -5.40 -12.57 0.34
N ILE A 73 -4.53 -12.32 1.32
CA ILE A 73 -4.70 -11.22 2.28
C ILE A 73 -4.57 -9.87 1.56
N MET A 74 -3.57 -9.72 0.69
CA MET A 74 -3.34 -8.50 -0.09
C MET A 74 -4.48 -8.18 -1.06
N ALA A 75 -5.29 -9.18 -1.44
CA ALA A 75 -6.46 -9.04 -2.31
C ALA A 75 -7.75 -8.63 -1.57
N VAL A 76 -7.77 -8.60 -0.23
CA VAL A 76 -8.94 -8.15 0.55
C VAL A 76 -9.27 -6.69 0.23
N ARG A 77 -10.56 -6.34 0.16
CA ARG A 77 -11.03 -4.96 -0.03
C ARG A 77 -12.13 -4.66 0.98
N PRO A 78 -12.14 -3.47 1.62
CA PRO A 78 -13.21 -3.08 2.54
C PRO A 78 -14.59 -3.10 1.87
N GLN A 79 -15.59 -3.73 2.48
CA GLN A 79 -16.93 -3.81 1.89
C GLN A 79 -17.68 -2.46 1.90
N ASP A 80 -17.46 -1.65 2.93
CA ASP A 80 -18.09 -0.34 3.10
C ASP A 80 -17.33 0.80 2.40
N SER A 81 -16.37 0.47 1.53
CA SER A 81 -15.80 1.46 0.62
C SER A 81 -16.95 1.92 -0.30
N LEU A 82 -17.50 3.11 0.00
CA LEU A 82 -18.52 3.74 -0.85
C LEU A 82 -18.05 3.65 -2.32
N PRO A 83 -18.96 3.47 -3.29
CA PRO A 83 -18.62 3.36 -4.71
C PRO A 83 -17.93 4.60 -5.32
N VAL A 84 -17.57 5.59 -4.49
CA VAL A 84 -16.50 6.54 -4.77
C VAL A 84 -15.19 5.76 -4.80
N GLN A 85 -14.97 5.13 -5.96
CA GLN A 85 -13.83 4.36 -6.38
C GLN A 85 -12.54 4.82 -5.70
N THR A 86 -11.96 3.97 -4.87
CA THR A 86 -10.53 4.07 -4.52
C THR A 86 -9.78 4.35 -5.82
N SER A 87 -8.93 5.37 -5.81
CA SER A 87 -8.18 5.79 -6.99
C SER A 87 -7.49 4.60 -7.67
N SER A 88 -7.31 4.65 -8.99
CA SER A 88 -6.63 3.60 -9.75
C SER A 88 -5.17 3.37 -9.35
N VAL A 89 -4.61 4.23 -8.50
CA VAL A 89 -3.25 4.17 -7.96
C VAL A 89 -3.21 3.39 -6.64
N SER A 90 -4.35 3.28 -5.95
CA SER A 90 -4.49 2.45 -4.75
C SER A 90 -4.65 0.99 -5.13
N TYR A 91 -4.22 0.12 -4.21
CA TYR A 91 -4.24 -1.32 -4.36
C TYR A 91 -3.52 -1.88 -5.61
N PRO A 92 -2.33 -1.35 -5.98
CA PRO A 92 -1.55 -1.98 -7.05
C PRO A 92 -1.17 -3.41 -6.66
N ILE A 93 -0.99 -4.26 -7.65
CA ILE A 93 -0.57 -5.65 -7.45
C ILE A 93 0.97 -5.67 -7.36
N PHE A 94 1.49 -6.32 -6.33
CA PHE A 94 2.92 -6.56 -6.16
C PHE A 94 3.16 -7.86 -5.40
N ASP A 95 4.39 -8.38 -5.45
CA ASP A 95 4.77 -9.57 -4.69
C ASP A 95 5.05 -9.22 -3.22
N PRO A 96 4.62 -10.02 -2.23
CA PRO A 96 4.96 -9.80 -0.83
C PRO A 96 6.47 -9.92 -0.62
N HIS A 97 7.07 -8.92 0.02
CA HIS A 97 8.51 -8.89 0.29
C HIS A 97 8.84 -8.03 1.52
N ILE A 98 10.02 -8.25 2.09
CA ILE A 98 10.68 -7.31 3.01
C ILE A 98 11.80 -6.62 2.23
N THR A 99 11.80 -5.30 2.17
CA THR A 99 12.89 -4.54 1.55
C THR A 99 14.14 -4.62 2.42
N LEU A 100 15.16 -5.35 1.94
CA LEU A 100 16.44 -5.53 2.60
C LEU A 100 17.37 -4.34 2.36
N ALA A 101 17.41 -3.80 1.15
CA ALA A 101 18.16 -2.59 0.79
C ALA A 101 17.49 -1.91 -0.39
N SER A 102 17.64 -0.58 -0.49
CA SER A 102 17.15 0.21 -1.62
C SER A 102 18.23 1.19 -2.08
N LEU A 103 18.51 1.18 -3.38
CA LEU A 103 19.45 2.07 -4.02
C LEU A 103 18.69 3.14 -4.82
N SER A 104 19.26 4.34 -4.91
CA SER A 104 18.76 5.35 -5.84
C SER A 104 18.97 4.90 -7.28
N SER A 105 18.12 5.34 -8.20
CA SER A 105 18.29 5.13 -9.65
C SER A 105 19.60 5.72 -10.21
N HIS A 106 20.25 6.64 -9.49
CA HIS A 106 21.58 7.16 -9.82
C HIS A 106 22.75 6.36 -9.21
N SER A 107 22.48 5.22 -8.58
CA SER A 107 23.54 4.38 -8.01
C SER A 107 24.37 3.74 -9.13
N ASN A 108 25.69 3.87 -9.03
CA ASN A 108 26.62 3.21 -9.96
C ASN A 108 26.99 1.78 -9.51
N ILE A 109 26.29 1.22 -8.51
CA ILE A 109 26.55 -0.13 -8.03
C ILE A 109 26.08 -1.14 -9.08
N LEU A 110 27.02 -1.95 -9.57
CA LEU A 110 26.75 -2.98 -10.56
C LEU A 110 25.94 -4.14 -9.98
N LEU A 111 25.17 -4.82 -10.84
CA LEU A 111 24.40 -6.01 -10.46
C LEU A 111 25.28 -7.11 -9.84
N SER A 112 26.52 -7.30 -10.31
CA SER A 112 27.47 -8.25 -9.72
C SER A 112 27.78 -7.93 -8.26
N LYS A 113 27.98 -6.64 -7.94
CA LYS A 113 28.25 -6.19 -6.58
C LYS A 113 27.04 -6.37 -5.66
N LEU A 114 25.83 -6.21 -6.19
CA LEU A 114 24.60 -6.53 -5.46
C LEU A 114 24.51 -8.01 -5.12
N LYS A 115 24.81 -8.89 -6.08
CA LYS A 115 24.85 -10.34 -5.84
C LYS A 115 25.90 -10.72 -4.79
N GLU A 116 27.10 -10.12 -4.89
CA GLU A 116 28.21 -10.35 -3.97
C GLU A 116 27.98 -9.78 -2.56
N SER A 117 27.04 -8.83 -2.40
CA SER A 117 26.67 -8.30 -1.08
C SER A 117 25.88 -9.27 -0.21
N ILE A 118 25.42 -10.38 -0.79
CA ILE A 118 24.72 -11.44 -0.07
C ILE A 118 25.73 -12.54 0.25
N PRO A 119 25.91 -12.91 1.54
CA PRO A 119 26.84 -13.98 1.91
C PRO A 119 26.49 -15.30 1.20
N LYS A 120 27.47 -15.95 0.57
CA LYS A 120 27.28 -17.28 -0.06
C LYS A 120 26.86 -18.36 0.95
N THR A 121 27.15 -18.14 2.23
CA THR A 121 26.79 -19.02 3.34
C THR A 121 25.43 -18.68 3.95
N GLN A 122 24.74 -17.64 3.45
CA GLN A 122 23.46 -17.21 4.00
C GLN A 122 22.43 -18.35 3.89
N SER A 123 21.85 -18.70 5.03
CA SER A 123 20.77 -19.68 5.12
C SER A 123 19.41 -19.01 4.87
N ALA A 124 18.41 -19.81 4.53
CA ALA A 124 17.04 -19.35 4.38
C ALA A 124 16.55 -18.73 5.69
N LEU A 125 15.85 -17.60 5.58
CA LEU A 125 15.51 -16.79 6.75
C LEU A 125 14.16 -17.20 7.30
N LYS A 126 14.09 -17.40 8.63
CA LYS A 126 12.81 -17.56 9.32
C LYS A 126 12.25 -16.20 9.71
N VAL A 127 11.08 -15.87 9.16
CA VAL A 127 10.36 -14.62 9.40
C VAL A 127 9.14 -14.90 10.26
N ASN A 128 8.94 -14.13 11.33
CA ASN A 128 7.75 -14.21 12.18
C ASN A 128 7.02 -12.87 12.19
N PHE A 129 5.69 -12.90 12.12
CA PHE A 129 4.87 -11.70 12.14
C PHE A 129 4.69 -11.18 13.55
N LYS A 130 4.80 -9.86 13.71
CA LYS A 130 4.66 -9.17 14.99
C LYS A 130 3.28 -8.51 15.10
N SER A 131 2.95 -7.60 14.19
CA SER A 131 1.70 -6.84 14.20
C SER A 131 1.23 -6.52 12.79
N VAL A 132 -0.04 -6.16 12.63
CA VAL A 132 -0.56 -5.54 11.40
C VAL A 132 -0.88 -4.09 11.71
N ASP A 133 -0.16 -3.19 11.05
CA ASP A 133 -0.21 -1.76 11.34
C ASP A 133 -0.63 -0.96 10.11
N ALA A 134 -1.31 0.16 10.33
CA ALA A 134 -1.60 1.15 9.31
C ALA A 134 -0.57 2.29 9.43
N GLY A 135 0.16 2.56 8.35
CA GLY A 135 1.15 3.62 8.31
C GLY A 135 0.65 4.89 7.64
N ASP A 136 1.55 5.86 7.55
CA ASP A 136 1.32 7.22 7.07
C ASP A 136 1.90 7.49 5.66
N HIS A 137 2.60 6.51 5.07
CA HIS A 137 3.20 6.64 3.74
C HIS A 137 2.64 5.63 2.73
N PHE A 138 2.60 6.01 1.45
CA PHE A 138 2.13 5.16 0.34
C PHE A 138 2.70 3.73 0.38
N PHE A 139 4.03 3.57 0.37
CA PHE A 139 4.71 2.26 0.40
C PHE A 139 4.65 1.53 1.75
N ARG A 140 3.97 2.10 2.75
CA ARG A 140 3.76 1.52 4.08
C ARG A 140 2.32 1.78 4.54
N SER A 141 1.36 1.63 3.63
CA SER A 141 -0.03 2.00 3.91
C SER A 141 -0.66 1.08 4.95
N VAL A 142 -0.68 -0.22 4.69
CA VAL A 142 -0.92 -1.26 5.70
C VAL A 142 0.14 -2.32 5.52
N TYR A 143 0.78 -2.73 6.61
CA TYR A 143 1.90 -3.66 6.58
C TYR A 143 1.90 -4.60 7.77
N ILE A 144 2.54 -5.75 7.59
CA ILE A 144 2.91 -6.65 8.68
C ILE A 144 4.26 -6.18 9.22
N ALA A 145 4.33 -5.74 10.47
CA ALA A 145 5.60 -5.59 11.16
C ALA A 145 6.16 -6.98 11.44
N VAL A 146 7.46 -7.18 11.19
CA VAL A 146 8.13 -8.47 11.41
C VAL A 146 8.94 -8.38 12.70
N THR A 147 8.99 -9.49 13.45
CA THR A 147 9.86 -9.60 14.63
C THR A 147 11.32 -9.57 14.18
N PRO A 148 12.12 -8.57 14.59
CA PRO A 148 13.53 -8.54 14.26
C PRO A 148 14.24 -9.73 14.90
N THR A 149 14.95 -10.51 14.09
CA THR A 149 15.85 -11.57 14.57
C THR A 149 17.30 -11.09 14.43
N SER A 150 18.21 -11.70 15.20
CA SER A 150 19.65 -11.44 15.07
C SER A 150 20.13 -11.72 13.65
N GLU A 151 19.63 -12.79 13.02
CA GLU A 151 19.97 -13.16 11.64
C GLU A 151 19.50 -12.10 10.62
N LEU A 152 18.23 -11.68 10.69
CA LEU A 152 17.70 -10.63 9.79
C LEU A 152 18.45 -9.31 9.95
N THR A 153 18.75 -8.93 11.20
CA THR A 153 19.46 -7.69 11.50
C THR A 153 20.92 -7.75 11.03
N ALA A 154 21.60 -8.89 11.22
CA ALA A 154 22.96 -9.10 10.77
C ALA A 154 23.07 -9.09 9.24
N LEU A 155 22.15 -9.76 8.54
CA LEU A 155 22.11 -9.72 7.07
C LEU A 155 21.85 -8.30 6.55
N HIS A 156 20.90 -7.59 7.17
CA HIS A 156 20.60 -6.21 6.82
C HIS A 156 21.82 -5.30 6.97
N GLN A 157 22.52 -5.37 8.10
CA GLN A 157 23.75 -4.63 8.33
C GLN A 157 24.83 -5.02 7.33
N HIS A 158 25.07 -6.32 7.13
CA HIS A 158 26.09 -6.85 6.23
C HIS A 158 25.91 -6.35 4.80
N VAL A 159 24.70 -6.42 4.26
CA VAL A 159 24.38 -5.98 2.90
C VAL A 159 24.67 -4.49 2.74
N HIS A 160 24.26 -3.66 3.70
CA HIS A 160 24.51 -2.22 3.66
C HIS A 160 26.00 -1.88 3.72
N GLU A 161 26.75 -2.54 4.61
CA GLU A 161 28.21 -2.40 4.71
C GLU A 161 28.91 -2.84 3.41
N ALA A 162 28.53 -4.00 2.85
CA ALA A 162 29.12 -4.54 1.64
C ALA A 162 28.86 -3.67 0.40
N LEU A 163 27.72 -2.97 0.37
CA LEU A 163 27.35 -2.01 -0.66
C LEU A 163 27.91 -0.60 -0.41
N GLY A 164 28.41 -0.31 0.79
CA GLY A 164 28.89 1.02 1.17
C GLY A 164 27.77 2.06 1.22
N VAL A 165 26.55 1.64 1.58
CA VAL A 165 25.37 2.50 1.64
C VAL A 165 24.80 2.54 3.04
N GLU A 166 24.31 3.69 3.48
CA GLU A 166 23.72 3.83 4.80
C GLU A 166 22.42 3.01 4.91
N PRO A 167 22.19 2.29 6.02
CA PRO A 167 20.96 1.55 6.28
C PRO A 167 19.75 2.48 6.39
N ARG A 168 19.14 2.80 5.25
CA ARG A 168 17.94 3.65 5.13
C ARG A 168 16.74 2.83 4.68
N THR A 169 16.32 1.89 5.51
CA THR A 169 15.11 1.07 5.34
C THR A 169 14.11 1.43 6.45
N PRO A 170 13.25 2.45 6.24
CA PRO A 170 12.32 2.88 7.28
C PRO A 170 11.40 1.75 7.73
N MET A 171 11.24 1.60 9.05
CA MET A 171 10.42 0.55 9.67
C MET A 171 10.84 -0.88 9.30
N PHE A 172 12.13 -1.12 9.04
CA PHE A 172 12.63 -2.47 8.82
C PHE A 172 12.58 -3.31 10.12
N PRO A 173 12.15 -4.59 10.06
CA PRO A 173 11.59 -5.31 8.91
C PRO A 173 10.05 -5.23 8.86
N HIS A 174 9.48 -5.08 7.65
CA HIS A 174 8.03 -5.16 7.42
C HIS A 174 7.70 -5.72 6.04
N ILE A 175 6.45 -6.17 5.86
CA ILE A 175 5.88 -6.62 4.60
C ILE A 175 4.64 -5.80 4.31
N SER A 176 4.63 -5.04 3.21
CA SER A 176 3.45 -4.28 2.84
C SER A 176 2.33 -5.19 2.34
N LEU A 177 1.12 -4.96 2.84
CA LEU A 177 -0.10 -5.69 2.44
C LEU A 177 -0.85 -4.97 1.32
N CYS A 178 -0.82 -3.64 1.33
CA CYS A 178 -1.41 -2.82 0.30
C CYS A 178 -0.69 -1.46 0.22
N TYR A 179 -0.83 -0.78 -0.92
CA TYR A 179 -0.47 0.63 -1.09
C TYR A 179 -1.72 1.43 -1.39
N ILE A 180 -1.92 2.51 -0.66
CA ILE A 180 -3.10 3.36 -0.71
C ILE A 180 -2.61 4.79 -0.93
N SER A 181 -3.11 5.41 -1.99
CA SER A 181 -2.78 6.79 -2.35
C SER A 181 -3.08 7.74 -1.20
N ASP A 182 -2.35 8.85 -1.11
CA ASP A 182 -2.54 9.79 -0.01
C ASP A 182 -3.97 10.37 -0.01
N HIS A 183 -4.56 10.58 -1.19
CA HIS A 183 -5.96 10.96 -1.33
C HIS A 183 -6.90 9.95 -0.65
N ASP A 184 -6.77 8.65 -0.95
CA ASP A 184 -7.68 7.65 -0.37
C ASP A 184 -7.37 7.43 1.13
N ALA A 185 -6.11 7.61 1.53
CA ALA A 185 -5.68 7.54 2.92
C ALA A 185 -6.27 8.67 3.77
N GLU A 186 -6.34 9.90 3.26
CA GLU A 186 -7.01 11.03 3.90
C GLU A 186 -8.51 10.74 4.17
N HIS A 187 -9.11 9.91 3.32
CA HIS A 187 -10.49 9.44 3.49
C HIS A 187 -10.60 8.17 4.36
N GLY A 188 -9.53 7.76 5.05
CA GLY A 188 -9.54 6.65 6.01
C GLY A 188 -9.36 5.25 5.43
N GLU A 189 -8.95 5.12 4.17
CA GLU A 189 -8.88 3.81 3.50
C GLU A 189 -7.86 2.85 4.13
N ARG A 190 -6.75 3.37 4.69
CA ARG A 190 -5.75 2.54 5.40
C ARG A 190 -6.34 1.88 6.64
N GLN A 191 -7.12 2.65 7.42
CA GLN A 191 -7.82 2.13 8.60
C GLN A 191 -8.91 1.15 8.19
N ARG A 192 -9.72 1.47 7.17
CA ARG A 192 -10.74 0.54 6.66
C ARG A 192 -10.16 -0.80 6.24
N PHE A 193 -9.04 -0.83 5.51
CA PHE A 193 -8.39 -2.09 5.12
C PHE A 193 -7.96 -2.90 6.34
N ARG A 194 -7.29 -2.27 7.32
CA ARG A 194 -6.85 -2.97 8.54
C ARG A 194 -8.04 -3.47 9.36
N ASP A 195 -9.07 -2.65 9.50
CA ASP A 195 -10.24 -2.96 10.31
C ASP A 195 -11.11 -4.04 9.65
N GLU A 196 -11.18 -4.09 8.30
CA GLU A 196 -11.78 -5.18 7.52
C GLU A 196 -11.07 -6.52 7.83
N LEU A 197 -9.74 -6.55 7.85
CA LEU A 197 -9.01 -7.77 8.21
C LEU A 197 -9.32 -8.21 9.64
N ARG A 198 -9.52 -7.29 10.58
CA ARG A 198 -9.85 -7.61 11.96
C ARG A 198 -11.31 -8.07 12.10
N SER A 199 -12.27 -7.35 11.53
CA SER A 199 -13.71 -7.63 11.64
C SER A 199 -14.11 -8.93 10.96
N THR A 200 -13.42 -9.32 9.88
CA THR A 200 -13.64 -10.58 9.16
C THR A 200 -12.85 -11.76 9.74
N GLY A 201 -12.20 -11.60 10.88
CA GLY A 201 -11.44 -12.66 11.53
C GLY A 201 -10.21 -13.11 10.74
N ARG A 202 -9.65 -12.24 9.89
CA ARG A 202 -8.42 -12.51 9.12
C ARG A 202 -7.16 -12.31 9.94
N ILE A 203 -7.23 -11.61 11.07
CA ILE A 203 -6.12 -11.39 12.00
C ILE A 203 -6.47 -12.03 13.34
N ARG A 204 -5.52 -12.76 13.92
CA ARG A 204 -5.53 -13.15 15.32
C ARG A 204 -4.24 -12.71 15.99
N GLU A 205 -4.33 -12.35 17.27
CA GLU A 205 -3.19 -12.02 18.12
C GLU A 205 -3.04 -13.16 19.16
N ASP A 206 -1.82 -13.63 19.39
CA ASP A 206 -1.52 -14.59 20.46
C ASP A 206 -1.31 -13.90 21.81
N GLU A 207 -1.11 -14.69 22.87
CA GLU A 207 -0.89 -14.16 24.23
C GLU A 207 0.37 -13.27 24.34
N GLY A 208 1.34 -13.43 23.44
CA GLY A 208 2.55 -12.62 23.33
C GLY A 208 2.39 -11.37 22.46
N GLY A 209 1.21 -11.16 21.88
CA GLY A 209 0.91 -10.05 20.98
C GLY A 209 1.43 -10.25 19.55
N ALA A 210 1.92 -11.44 19.19
CA ALA A 210 2.29 -11.74 17.81
C ALA A 210 1.05 -12.08 16.98
N VAL A 211 1.06 -11.73 15.70
CA VAL A 211 -0.11 -11.91 14.82
C VAL A 211 0.00 -13.15 13.94
N SER A 212 -1.15 -13.76 13.62
CA SER A 212 -1.29 -14.66 12.46
C SER A 212 -2.37 -14.16 11.51
N LEU A 213 -2.21 -14.46 10.23
CA LEU A 213 -3.16 -14.11 9.17
C LEU A 213 -3.88 -15.35 8.64
N ASN A 214 -5.20 -15.29 8.50
CA ASN A 214 -5.99 -16.35 7.88
C ASN A 214 -6.09 -16.15 6.37
N CYS A 215 -5.23 -16.87 5.63
CA CYS A 215 -5.11 -16.79 4.19
C CYS A 215 -6.11 -17.70 3.44
N GLY A 216 -7.03 -18.37 4.14
CA GLY A 216 -7.95 -19.34 3.53
C GLY A 216 -9.32 -18.75 3.20
N THR A 217 -9.93 -19.12 2.07
CA THR A 217 -11.25 -18.60 1.67
C THR A 217 -12.37 -19.36 2.36
N ASP A 218 -12.37 -20.69 2.25
CA ASP A 218 -13.45 -21.56 2.75
C ASP A 218 -13.06 -22.36 4.00
N LYS A 219 -11.75 -22.45 4.27
CA LYS A 219 -11.16 -23.18 5.39
C LYS A 219 -10.09 -22.33 6.01
N GLU A 220 -9.87 -22.46 7.31
CA GLU A 220 -8.79 -21.75 7.98
C GLU A 220 -7.42 -22.17 7.43
N ASP A 221 -6.60 -21.18 7.06
CA ASP A 221 -5.22 -21.36 6.61
C ASP A 221 -4.35 -20.28 7.26
N TRP A 222 -4.04 -20.48 8.55
CA TRP A 222 -3.32 -19.51 9.36
C TRP A 222 -1.82 -19.51 9.08
N VAL A 223 -1.27 -18.30 8.91
CA VAL A 223 0.15 -18.05 8.67
C VAL A 223 0.64 -17.02 9.70
N SER A 224 1.63 -17.39 10.51
CA SER A 224 2.27 -16.53 11.52
C SER A 224 3.67 -16.05 11.11
N GLY A 225 4.09 -16.39 9.91
CA GLY A 225 5.45 -16.21 9.43
C GLY A 225 5.72 -17.02 8.16
N PHE A 226 6.93 -16.95 7.64
CA PHE A 226 7.35 -17.74 6.48
C PHE A 226 8.84 -18.05 6.52
N ILE A 227 9.27 -19.00 5.68
CA ILE A 227 10.67 -19.22 5.34
C ILE A 227 10.97 -18.52 4.02
N SER A 228 12.08 -17.76 3.98
CA SER A 228 12.58 -17.10 2.79
C SER A 228 13.70 -17.92 2.16
N PRO A 229 13.45 -18.65 1.06
CA PRO A 229 14.48 -19.45 0.40
C PRO A 229 15.36 -18.63 -0.54
N GLU A 230 14.99 -17.39 -0.84
CA GLU A 230 15.62 -16.58 -1.89
C GLU A 230 15.65 -15.10 -1.48
N ILE A 231 16.65 -14.38 -1.99
CA ILE A 231 16.65 -12.92 -2.05
C ILE A 231 16.56 -12.50 -3.51
N TRP A 232 15.64 -11.59 -3.81
CA TRP A 232 15.46 -11.06 -5.16
C TRP A 232 16.16 -9.71 -5.31
N ILE A 233 16.78 -9.50 -6.46
CA ILE A 233 17.19 -8.16 -6.91
C ILE A 233 16.14 -7.70 -7.90
N ALA A 234 15.49 -6.58 -7.62
CA ALA A 234 14.44 -6.01 -8.45
C ALA A 234 14.81 -4.60 -8.91
N ASP A 235 14.49 -4.29 -10.16
CA ASP A 235 14.46 -2.93 -10.67
C ASP A 235 13.08 -2.35 -10.38
N CYS A 236 13.05 -1.32 -9.52
CA CYS A 236 11.83 -0.62 -9.12
C CYS A 236 11.73 0.78 -9.73
N GLU A 237 12.46 1.04 -10.82
CA GLU A 237 12.39 2.31 -11.50
C GLU A 237 11.06 2.49 -12.24
N GLY A 238 10.40 3.60 -11.94
CA GLY A 238 9.11 3.96 -12.53
C GLY A 238 7.89 3.48 -11.72
N PRO A 239 6.72 3.38 -12.37
CA PRO A 239 5.48 2.93 -11.74
C PRO A 239 5.56 1.44 -11.35
N LEU A 240 4.70 0.98 -10.43
CA LEU A 240 4.80 -0.38 -9.88
C LEU A 240 4.63 -1.47 -10.95
N GLU A 241 3.84 -1.20 -11.98
CA GLU A 241 3.60 -2.12 -13.08
C GLU A 241 4.83 -2.33 -13.97
N SER A 242 5.83 -1.44 -13.89
CA SER A 242 7.12 -1.60 -14.60
C SER A 242 8.20 -2.28 -13.77
N TRP A 243 7.92 -2.58 -12.48
CA TRP A 243 8.89 -3.26 -11.63
C TRP A 243 9.16 -4.66 -12.15
N ARG A 244 10.44 -5.05 -12.14
CA ARG A 244 10.84 -6.37 -12.63
C ARG A 244 11.96 -6.97 -11.80
N VAL A 245 11.88 -8.28 -11.59
CA VAL A 245 12.95 -9.05 -10.98
C VAL A 245 14.09 -9.18 -11.98
N LEU A 246 15.28 -8.73 -11.59
CA LEU A 246 16.51 -8.86 -12.37
C LEU A 246 17.20 -10.19 -12.08
N GLU A 247 17.24 -10.62 -10.82
CA GLU A 247 17.91 -11.83 -10.36
C GLU A 247 17.19 -12.43 -9.15
N ARG A 248 17.20 -13.77 -9.05
CA ARG A 248 16.79 -14.51 -7.85
C ARG A 248 17.99 -15.26 -7.29
N ILE A 249 18.33 -15.02 -6.03
CA ILE A 249 19.52 -15.57 -5.38
C ILE A 249 19.05 -16.61 -4.35
N PRO A 250 19.24 -17.91 -4.62
CA PRO A 250 18.88 -18.95 -3.68
C PRO A 250 19.77 -18.89 -2.43
N LEU A 251 19.15 -19.12 -1.28
CA LEU A 251 19.81 -19.24 0.02
C LEU A 251 19.99 -20.73 0.36
N ASN A 252 20.94 -21.00 1.25
CA ASN A 252 21.16 -22.37 1.73
C ASN A 252 19.96 -22.83 2.57
N SER A 253 19.65 -24.11 2.57
CA SER A 253 18.62 -24.65 3.45
C SER A 253 18.94 -24.35 4.92
N ILE A 254 17.89 -24.15 5.74
CA ILE A 254 18.06 -24.07 7.19
C ILE A 254 18.64 -25.41 7.66
N ILE A 255 19.77 -25.34 8.36
CA ILE A 255 20.32 -26.49 9.08
C ILE A 255 19.64 -26.46 10.44
N ASP A 256 18.68 -27.36 10.64
CA ASP A 256 17.99 -27.57 11.92
C ASP A 256 18.93 -28.14 13.00
#